data_AF-A0A7J7K5A0-F1
#
_entry.id   AF-A0A7J7K5A0-F1
#
_cell.length_a   1.000
_cell.length_b   1.000
_cell.length_c   1.000
_cell.angle_alpha   90.00
_cell.angle_beta   90.00
_cell.angle_gamma   90.00
#
_symmetry.space_group_name_H-M   'P 1'
#
loop_
_entity.id
_entity.type
_entity.pdbx_description
1 polymer ?
#
loop_
_entity_poly.entity_id
_entity_poly.type
_entity_poly.pdbx_seq_one_letter_code
_entity_poly.pdbx_strand_id
1 'polypeptide(L)'
;MDDFRWALFDGTITSNDLNAQWWKRRCTYQGISPPVKRSENDFDAGGKYHIPANVPYVRYFVCYVLQFQFHKAMCTAAGHTGPLHTCDIYRSKEAGKNSGSVVADHVIR
;
A
#
# COMPACT_ATOMS: atom_id res chain seq x y z
N MET A 1 -0.36 -6.14 -6.31
CA MET A 1 0.61 -5.67 -7.32
C MET A 1 1.97 -6.28 -7.05
N ASP A 2 2.57 -6.06 -5.88
CA ASP A 2 3.82 -6.76 -5.57
C ASP A 2 3.63 -8.28 -5.47
N ASP A 3 2.47 -8.78 -5.02
CA ASP A 3 2.10 -10.21 -5.15
C ASP A 3 2.18 -10.75 -6.61
N PHE A 4 1.82 -9.93 -7.60
CA PHE A 4 1.98 -10.29 -9.02
C PHE A 4 3.45 -10.27 -9.43
N ARG A 5 4.22 -9.26 -9.00
CA ARG A 5 5.64 -9.13 -9.33
C ARG A 5 6.49 -10.20 -8.68
N TRP A 6 6.21 -10.56 -7.43
CA TRP A 6 6.93 -11.63 -6.72
C TRP A 6 6.71 -12.96 -7.42
N ALA A 7 5.46 -13.29 -7.76
CA ALA A 7 5.15 -14.50 -8.53
C ALA A 7 5.74 -14.49 -9.94
N LEU A 8 5.94 -13.31 -10.54
CA LEU A 8 6.67 -13.18 -11.80
C LEU A 8 8.18 -13.43 -11.61
N PHE A 9 8.78 -12.86 -10.56
CA PHE A 9 10.22 -12.96 -10.30
C PHE A 9 10.65 -14.33 -9.78
N ASP A 10 9.78 -15.03 -9.04
CA ASP A 10 10.06 -16.40 -8.57
C ASP A 10 9.72 -17.49 -9.62
N GLY A 11 9.18 -17.10 -10.77
CA GLY A 11 8.86 -18.00 -11.89
C GLY A 11 7.51 -18.71 -11.78
N THR A 12 6.69 -18.42 -10.76
CA THR A 12 5.33 -18.96 -10.63
C THR A 12 4.43 -18.51 -11.80
N ILE A 13 4.63 -17.29 -12.30
CA ILE A 13 4.00 -16.76 -13.52
C ILE A 13 5.01 -16.84 -14.65
N THR A 14 4.59 -17.42 -15.76
CA THR A 14 5.37 -17.49 -17.00
C THR A 14 5.02 -16.32 -17.94
N SER A 15 5.79 -16.14 -19.01
CA SER A 15 5.45 -15.13 -20.03
C SER A 15 4.13 -15.40 -20.75
N ASN A 16 3.62 -16.64 -20.70
CA ASN A 16 2.41 -17.06 -21.42
C ASN A 16 1.11 -16.82 -20.63
N ASP A 17 1.19 -16.37 -19.38
CA ASP A 17 0.02 -16.17 -18.52
C ASP A 17 0.06 -14.83 -17.75
N LEU A 18 0.89 -13.87 -18.18
CA LEU A 18 1.07 -12.58 -17.51
C LEU A 18 -0.26 -11.84 -17.29
N ASN A 19 -1.04 -11.66 -18.36
CA ASN A 19 -2.22 -10.81 -18.30
C ASN A 19 -3.39 -11.55 -17.62
N ALA A 20 -3.55 -12.85 -17.87
CA ALA A 20 -4.49 -13.70 -17.17
C ALA A 20 -4.23 -13.70 -15.65
N GLN A 21 -2.97 -13.81 -15.23
CA GLN A 21 -2.60 -13.81 -13.81
C GLN A 21 -2.76 -12.45 -13.14
N TRP A 22 -2.55 -11.37 -13.90
CA TRP A 22 -2.88 -10.01 -13.46
C TRP A 22 -4.38 -9.87 -13.18
N TRP A 23 -5.23 -10.26 -14.14
CA TRP A 23 -6.68 -10.18 -13.98
C TRP A 23 -7.23 -11.12 -12.94
N LYS A 24 -6.69 -12.35 -12.81
CA LYS A 24 -7.04 -13.27 -11.72
C LYS A 24 -6.90 -12.59 -10.36
N ARG A 25 -5.80 -11.89 -10.11
CA ARG A 25 -5.57 -11.14 -8.87
C ARG A 25 -6.51 -9.94 -8.71
N ARG A 26 -6.78 -9.20 -9.80
CA ARG A 26 -7.74 -8.07 -9.79
C ARG A 26 -9.15 -8.57 -9.43
N CYS A 27 -9.59 -9.68 -10.01
CA CYS A 27 -10.85 -10.33 -9.67
C CYS A 27 -10.86 -10.77 -8.21
N THR A 28 -9.84 -11.52 -7.76
CA THR A 28 -9.81 -12.08 -6.40
C THR A 28 -9.75 -11.01 -5.31
N TYR A 29 -8.84 -10.03 -5.43
CA TYR A 29 -8.59 -9.08 -4.33
C TYR A 29 -9.44 -7.82 -4.41
N GLN A 30 -9.88 -7.42 -5.61
CA GLN A 30 -10.63 -6.17 -5.79
C GLN A 30 -12.07 -6.39 -6.26
N GLY A 31 -12.44 -7.63 -6.63
CA GLY A 31 -13.81 -7.94 -7.06
C GLY A 31 -14.20 -7.32 -8.40
N ILE A 32 -13.24 -7.05 -9.27
CA ILE A 32 -13.48 -6.38 -10.56
C ILE A 32 -12.97 -7.21 -11.75
N SER A 33 -13.65 -7.08 -12.88
CA SER A 33 -13.34 -7.74 -14.15
C SER A 33 -12.97 -6.72 -15.22
N PRO A 34 -12.28 -7.12 -16.30
CA PRO A 34 -12.06 -6.23 -17.43
C PRO A 34 -13.39 -5.97 -18.16
N PRO A 35 -13.66 -4.74 -18.60
CA PRO A 35 -14.90 -4.40 -19.31
C PRO A 35 -14.94 -4.95 -20.75
N VAL A 36 -13.81 -5.40 -21.27
CA VAL A 36 -13.65 -5.99 -22.61
C VAL A 36 -12.80 -7.24 -22.51
N LYS A 37 -12.92 -8.15 -23.49
CA LYS A 37 -12.08 -9.35 -23.54
C LYS A 37 -10.60 -8.95 -23.62
N ARG A 38 -9.78 -9.53 -22.74
CA ARG A 38 -8.32 -9.37 -22.74
C ARG A 38 -7.64 -10.65 -23.20
N SER A 39 -6.42 -10.53 -23.66
CA SER A 39 -5.57 -11.63 -24.14
C SER A 39 -4.14 -11.47 -23.58
N GLU A 40 -3.26 -12.42 -23.90
CA GLU A 40 -1.83 -12.32 -23.58
C GLU A 40 -1.04 -11.43 -24.56
N ASN A 41 -1.68 -10.94 -25.64
CA ASN A 41 -1.12 -9.85 -26.45
C ASN A 41 -1.23 -8.49 -25.73
N ASP A 42 -1.98 -8.44 -24.62
CA ASP A 42 -2.12 -7.28 -23.77
C ASP A 42 -1.17 -7.36 -22.56
N PHE A 43 -0.76 -6.21 -22.03
CA PHE A 43 -0.01 -6.15 -20.78
C PHE A 43 -0.59 -5.07 -19.84
N ASP A 44 -1.74 -5.37 -19.22
CA ASP A 44 -2.49 -4.39 -18.42
C ASP A 44 -1.76 -3.97 -17.14
N ALA A 45 -0.94 -4.87 -16.58
CA ALA A 45 -0.07 -4.52 -15.46
C ALA A 45 0.88 -3.36 -15.84
N GLY A 46 1.36 -3.31 -17.09
CA GLY A 46 2.20 -2.23 -17.61
C GLY A 46 1.51 -0.86 -17.66
N GLY A 47 0.17 -0.82 -17.68
CA GLY A 47 -0.61 0.41 -17.60
C GLY A 47 -0.55 1.12 -16.23
N LYS A 48 0.05 0.49 -15.22
CA LYS A 48 0.20 1.06 -13.87
C LYS A 48 1.65 1.44 -13.62
N TYR A 49 1.95 2.75 -13.61
CA TYR A 49 3.28 3.37 -13.45
C TYR A 49 4.33 2.58 -12.64
N HIS A 50 3.98 2.10 -11.45
CA HIS A 50 4.90 1.40 -10.56
C HIS A 50 5.49 0.11 -11.15
N ILE A 51 4.78 -0.55 -12.09
CA ILE A 51 5.28 -1.73 -12.81
C ILE A 51 6.44 -1.34 -13.76
N PRO A 52 6.26 -0.50 -14.80
CA PRO A 52 7.34 -0.15 -15.72
C PRO A 52 8.44 0.70 -15.07
N ALA A 53 8.12 1.51 -14.05
CA ALA A 53 9.13 2.28 -13.32
C ALA A 53 9.90 1.47 -12.27
N ASN A 54 9.64 0.16 -12.14
CA ASN A 54 10.25 -0.74 -11.16
C ASN A 54 10.18 -0.23 -9.70
N VAL A 55 9.08 0.42 -9.33
CA VAL A 55 8.89 0.96 -7.97
C VAL A 55 8.11 -0.05 -7.11
N PRO A 56 8.64 -0.54 -5.97
CA PRO A 56 7.92 -1.41 -5.03
C PRO A 56 6.56 -0.83 -4.58
N TYR A 57 5.50 -1.64 -4.56
CA TYR A 57 4.13 -1.22 -4.25
C TYR A 57 3.67 -1.59 -2.83
N VAL A 58 4.27 -2.59 -2.20
CA VAL A 58 3.92 -3.08 -0.85
C VAL A 58 3.99 -1.97 0.20
N ARG A 59 4.86 -0.98 -0.02
CA ARG A 59 4.98 0.23 0.80
C ARG A 59 3.62 0.91 1.04
N TYR A 60 2.76 0.96 0.03
CA TYR A 60 1.44 1.60 0.18
C TYR A 60 0.54 0.80 1.11
N PHE A 61 0.48 -0.52 0.95
CA PHE A 61 -0.34 -1.39 1.81
C PHE A 61 0.07 -1.27 3.28
N VAL A 62 1.38 -1.34 3.55
CA VAL A 62 1.93 -1.19 4.90
C VAL A 62 1.66 0.22 5.45
N CYS A 63 1.89 1.27 4.66
CA CYS A 63 1.60 2.65 5.07
C CYS A 63 0.12 2.85 5.41
N TYR A 64 -0.82 2.25 4.68
CA TYR A 64 -2.25 2.37 4.97
C TYR A 64 -2.64 1.76 6.31
N VAL A 65 -1.95 0.73 6.79
CA VAL A 65 -2.17 0.18 8.14
C VAL A 65 -1.47 1.06 9.19
N LEU A 66 -0.19 1.38 8.96
CA LEU A 66 0.64 2.14 9.90
C LEU A 66 0.10 3.54 10.15
N GLN A 67 -0.44 4.23 9.14
CA GLN A 67 -0.97 5.59 9.33
C GLN A 67 -2.07 5.63 10.40
N PHE A 68 -2.91 4.59 10.53
CA PHE A 68 -3.95 4.54 11.56
C PHE A 68 -3.39 4.13 12.92
N GLN A 69 -2.35 3.30 12.95
CA GLN A 69 -1.65 2.98 14.20
C GLN A 69 -0.98 4.23 14.78
N PHE A 70 -0.29 5.01 13.95
CA PHE A 70 0.31 6.28 14.34
C PHE A 70 -0.74 7.32 14.70
N HIS A 71 -1.78 7.49 13.89
CA HIS A 71 -2.87 8.43 14.20
C HIS A 71 -3.50 8.12 15.55
N LYS A 72 -3.83 6.85 15.82
CA LYS A 72 -4.37 6.42 17.12
C LYS A 72 -3.43 6.74 18.28
N ALA A 73 -2.13 6.41 18.15
CA ALA A 73 -1.16 6.68 19.21
C ALA A 73 -0.98 8.19 19.48
N MET A 74 -0.92 9.00 18.44
CA MET A 74 -0.82 10.45 18.55
C MET A 74 -2.08 11.08 19.16
N CYS A 75 -3.26 10.60 18.79
CA CYS A 75 -4.53 11.04 19.37
C CYS A 75 -4.64 10.72 20.86
N THR A 76 -4.20 9.52 21.27
CA THR A 76 -4.10 9.17 22.69
C THR A 76 -3.16 10.12 23.43
N ALA A 77 -1.99 10.43 22.85
CA ALA A 77 -1.03 11.36 23.45
C ALA A 77 -1.55 12.81 23.49
N ALA A 78 -2.40 13.20 22.56
CA ALA A 78 -3.10 14.49 22.55
C ALA A 78 -4.27 14.56 23.55
N GLY A 79 -4.60 13.47 24.25
CA GLY A 79 -5.70 13.43 25.21
C GLY A 79 -7.09 13.42 24.56
N HIS A 80 -7.20 13.02 23.28
CA HIS A 80 -8.49 12.93 22.60
C HIS A 80 -9.35 11.78 23.17
N THR A 81 -10.63 12.06 23.47
CA THR A 81 -11.57 11.09 24.08
C THR A 81 -12.76 10.72 23.18
N GLY A 82 -12.85 11.31 21.99
CA GLY A 82 -13.94 11.06 21.03
C GLY A 82 -13.62 9.99 19.98
N PRO A 83 -14.48 9.85 18.95
CA PRO A 83 -14.22 8.98 17.81
C PRO A 83 -12.88 9.33 17.13
N LEU A 84 -12.09 8.32 16.74
CA LEU A 84 -10.73 8.52 16.23
C LEU A 84 -10.67 9.41 14.96
N HIS A 85 -11.69 9.33 14.11
CA HIS A 85 -11.75 10.11 12.87
C HIS A 85 -12.03 11.60 13.09
N THR A 86 -12.40 12.02 14.30
CA THR A 86 -12.60 13.43 14.66
C THR A 86 -11.41 14.02 15.43
N CYS A 87 -10.38 13.22 15.70
CA CYS A 87 -9.19 13.68 16.39
C CYS A 87 -8.39 14.65 15.51
N ASP A 88 -7.95 15.76 16.11
CA ASP A 88 -6.97 16.68 15.55
C ASP A 88 -5.80 16.80 16.53
N ILE A 89 -4.59 16.56 16.03
CA ILE A 89 -3.35 16.61 16.82
C ILE A 89 -2.66 17.98 16.75
N TYR A 90 -3.26 18.95 16.05
CA TYR A 90 -2.71 20.30 15.91
C TYR A 90 -2.38 20.92 17.27
N ARG A 91 -1.16 21.47 17.38
CA ARG A 91 -0.58 22.06 18.61
C ARG A 91 -0.41 21.12 19.81
N SER A 92 -0.59 19.81 19.66
CA SER A 92 -0.25 18.85 20.71
C SER A 92 1.26 18.60 20.78
N LYS A 93 1.93 19.17 21.80
CA LYS A 93 3.36 18.94 22.04
C LYS A 93 3.67 17.47 22.34
N GLU A 94 2.80 16.81 23.09
CA GLU A 94 2.99 15.39 23.45
C GLU A 94 2.84 14.47 22.23
N ALA A 95 1.88 14.73 21.34
CA ALA A 95 1.81 14.02 20.06
C ALA A 95 3.04 14.29 19.18
N GLY A 96 3.52 15.53 19.15
CA GLY A 96 4.74 15.92 18.41
C GLY A 96 6.00 15.19 18.90
N LYS A 97 6.18 15.02 20.21
CA LYS A 97 7.30 14.24 20.78
C LYS A 97 7.23 12.78 20.34
N ASN A 98 6.05 12.16 20.39
CA ASN A 98 5.86 10.78 19.96
C ASN A 98 6.09 10.57 18.46
N SER A 99 5.68 11.52 17.62
CA SER A 99 6.00 11.47 16.19
C SER A 99 7.49 11.70 15.95
N GLY A 100 8.11 12.61 16.70
CA GLY A 100 9.52 12.95 16.56
C GLY A 100 10.45 11.79 16.90
N SER A 101 10.14 10.98 17.91
CA SER A 101 10.94 9.80 18.25
C SER A 101 10.94 8.76 17.13
N VAL A 102 9.76 8.43 16.58
CA VAL A 102 9.64 7.46 15.48
C VAL A 102 10.39 7.91 14.22
N VAL A 103 10.33 9.21 13.90
CA VAL A 103 11.03 9.78 12.74
C VAL A 103 12.54 9.86 13.00
N ALA A 104 12.97 10.23 14.21
CA ALA A 104 14.38 10.31 14.57
C ALA A 104 15.07 8.93 14.57
N ASP A 105 14.38 7.88 15.05
CA ASP A 105 14.94 6.52 15.12
C ASP A 105 15.24 5.90 13.74
N HIS A 106 14.63 6.41 12.66
CA HIS A 106 14.90 5.98 11.29
C HIS A 106 15.97 6.81 10.55
N VAL A 107 16.38 7.96 11.10
CA VAL A 107 17.40 8.84 10.50
C VAL A 107 18.79 8.60 11.12
N ILE A 108 18.87 7.92 12.28
CA ILE A 108 20.12 7.59 12.99
C ILE A 108 20.51 6.11 12.77
N ARG A 109 20.35 5.60 11.55
CA ARG A 109 20.99 4.35 11.10
C ARG A 109 21.71 4.57 9.79
#